data_AF-A0A3C1BT11-F1
#
_entry.id   AF-A0A3C1BT11-F1
#
_cell.length_a   1.000
_cell.length_b   1.000
_cell.length_c   1.000
_cell.angle_alpha   90.00
_cell.angle_beta   90.00
_cell.angle_gamma   90.00
#
_symmetry.space_group_name_H-M   'P 1'
#
loop_
_entity.id
_entity.type
_entity.pdbx_description
1 polymer ?
#
loop_
_entity_poly.entity_id
_entity_poly.type
_entity_poly.pdbx_seq_one_letter_code
_entity_poly.pdbx_strand_id
1 'polypeptide(L)' 'MSEKREAFGTGRSLQGAWIVRGHWRQQAHGSGHKERRLTWIAPHWKGSGVATGKEYVLPKPK' A
#
# COMPACT_ATOMS: atom_id res chain seq x y z
N MET A 1 -27.00 9.90 -21.23
CA MET A 1 -25.76 10.48 -20.67
C MET A 1 -25.66 9.97 -19.24
N SER A 2 -24.77 9.01 -18.98
CA SER A 2 -24.70 8.30 -17.69
C SER A 2 -23.84 9.10 -16.72
N GLU A 3 -24.50 9.64 -15.70
CA GLU A 3 -23.93 10.48 -14.66
C GLU A 3 -22.97 9.66 -13.78
N LYS A 4 -21.70 10.09 -13.73
CA LYS A 4 -20.66 9.44 -12.91
C LYS A 4 -21.01 9.61 -11.43
N ARG A 5 -21.31 8.51 -10.77
CA ARG A 5 -21.44 8.46 -9.31
C ARG A 5 -20.06 8.60 -8.68
N GLU A 6 -19.73 9.77 -8.16
CA GLU A 6 -18.57 9.94 -7.28
C GLU A 6 -18.89 9.34 -5.91
N ALA A 7 -18.26 8.21 -5.62
CA ALA A 7 -18.35 7.58 -4.31
C ALA A 7 -17.49 8.36 -3.30
N PHE A 8 -18.07 9.36 -2.65
CA PHE A 8 -17.49 9.94 -1.42
C PHE A 8 -17.65 8.94 -0.28
N GLY A 9 -16.74 7.97 -0.22
CA GLY A 9 -16.57 7.15 0.98
C GLY A 9 -16.20 8.06 2.14
N THR A 10 -16.96 8.00 3.24
CA THR A 10 -16.61 8.58 4.54
C THR A 10 -15.43 7.84 5.15
N GLY A 11 -14.28 7.88 4.47
CA GLY A 11 -13.03 7.37 4.98
C GLY A 11 -12.51 8.34 6.03
N ARG A 12 -12.24 7.86 7.25
CA ARG A 12 -11.38 8.58 8.21
C ARG A 12 -10.11 8.97 7.45
N SER A 13 -9.94 10.26 7.19
CA SER A 13 -8.71 10.82 6.64
C SER A 13 -7.64 10.65 7.72
N LEU A 14 -6.89 9.55 7.63
CA LEU A 14 -5.73 9.31 8.48
C LEU A 14 -4.75 10.45 8.19
N GLN A 15 -4.67 11.41 9.12
CA GLN A 15 -3.77 12.55 9.03
C GLN A 15 -2.35 12.06 9.35
N GLY A 16 -1.66 11.57 8.32
CA GLY A 16 -0.27 11.16 8.43
C GLY A 16 0.10 10.06 7.45
N ALA A 17 1.33 10.13 6.95
CA ALA A 17 1.95 9.02 6.24
C ALA A 17 2.93 8.27 7.17
N TRP A 18 2.89 6.95 7.14
CA TRP A 18 3.83 6.08 7.86
C TRP A 18 4.52 5.12 6.89
N ILE A 19 5.73 4.70 7.25
CA ILE A 19 6.50 3.77 6.42
C ILE A 19 6.02 2.33 6.64
N VAL A 20 5.78 1.63 5.54
CA VAL A 20 5.57 0.18 5.50
C VAL A 20 6.89 -0.47 5.13
N ARG A 21 7.39 -1.39 5.97
CA ARG A 21 8.62 -2.13 5.69
C ARG A 21 8.41 -3.11 4.54
N GLY A 22 9.50 -3.41 3.83
CA GLY A 22 9.48 -4.40 2.76
C GLY A 22 9.11 -5.78 3.32
N HIS A 23 8.21 -6.49 2.63
CA HIS A 23 7.73 -7.79 3.05
C HIS A 23 7.31 -8.65 1.86
N TRP A 24 7.35 -9.97 2.06
CA TRP A 24 6.79 -10.92 1.11
C TRP A 24 5.27 -10.98 1.26
N ARG A 25 4.56 -10.95 0.13
CA ARG A 25 3.11 -11.14 0.09
C ARG A 25 2.75 -12.25 -0.89
N GLN A 26 1.83 -13.11 -0.48
CA GLN A 26 1.19 -14.06 -1.38
C GLN A 26 -0.09 -13.45 -1.93
N GLN A 27 -0.07 -13.01 -3.19
CA GLN A 27 -1.23 -12.44 -3.86
C GLN A 27 -2.04 -13.54 -4.55
N ALA A 28 -3.33 -13.62 -4.22
CA ALA A 28 -4.26 -14.49 -4.91
C ALA A 28 -4.50 -13.98 -6.35
N HIS A 29 -4.37 -14.86 -7.33
CA HIS A 29 -4.63 -14.56 -8.74
C HIS A 29 -5.20 -15.78 -9.47
N GLY A 30 -5.45 -15.63 -10.78
CA GLY A 30 -5.98 -16.71 -11.62
C GLY A 30 -7.50 -16.89 -11.50
N SER A 31 -8.02 -17.88 -12.21
CA SER A 31 -9.46 -18.16 -12.22
C SER A 31 -9.93 -18.57 -10.82
N GLY A 32 -10.85 -17.79 -10.24
CA GLY A 32 -11.40 -18.06 -8.92
C GLY A 32 -10.41 -17.89 -7.77
N HIS A 33 -9.33 -17.10 -7.95
CA HIS A 33 -8.34 -16.84 -6.90
C HIS A 33 -7.65 -18.10 -6.34
N LYS A 34 -7.51 -19.16 -7.17
CA LYS A 34 -6.91 -20.43 -6.74
C LYS A 34 -5.38 -20.42 -6.77
N GLU A 35 -4.79 -19.54 -7.56
CA GLU A 35 -3.33 -19.47 -7.70
C GLU A 35 -2.75 -18.43 -6.73
N ARG A 36 -1.49 -18.64 -6.32
CA ARG A 36 -0.78 -17.76 -5.38
C ARG A 36 0.50 -17.28 -6.04
N ARG A 37 0.67 -15.97 -6.14
CA ARG A 37 1.91 -15.36 -6.61
C ARG A 37 2.66 -14.80 -5.41
N LEU A 38 3.87 -15.31 -5.17
CA LEU A 38 4.78 -14.74 -4.19
C LEU A 38 5.42 -13.47 -4.78
N THR A 39 5.18 -12.32 -4.15
CA THR A 39 5.68 -11.02 -4.61
C THR A 39 6.36 -10.30 -3.45
N TRP A 40 7.55 -9.76 -3.70
CA TRP A 40 8.19 -8.84 -2.78
C TRP A 40 7.57 -7.45 -2.93
N ILE A 41 7.11 -6.90 -1.82
CA ILE A 41 6.64 -5.52 -1.77
C ILE A 41 7.78 -4.69 -1.19
N ALA A 42 8.31 -3.77 -1.98
CA ALA A 42 9.32 -2.84 -1.52
C ALA A 42 8.77 -1.93 -0.40
N PRO A 43 9.63 -1.49 0.54
CA PRO A 43 9.23 -0.50 1.54
C PRO A 43 8.64 0.74 0.87
N HIS A 44 7.50 1.23 1.38
CA HIS A 44 6.81 2.38 0.80
C HIS A 44 6.05 3.16 1.87
N TRP A 45 5.73 4.42 1.59
CA TRP A 45 4.89 5.25 2.45
C TRP A 45 3.42 4.96 2.21
N LYS A 46 2.64 4.82 3.29
CA LYS A 46 1.19 4.63 3.25
C LYS A 46 0.50 5.75 4.02
N GLY A 47 -0.61 6.24 3.47
CA GLY A 47 -1.39 7.35 4.03
C GLY A 47 -1.27 8.62 3.18
N SER A 48 -2.27 9.50 3.27
CA SER A 48 -2.26 10.82 2.64
C SER A 48 -1.91 11.87 3.69
N GLY A 49 -0.72 12.44 3.62
CA GLY A 49 -0.26 13.48 4.56
C GLY A 49 1.26 13.62 4.55
N VAL A 50 1.76 14.58 5.34
CA VAL A 50 3.20 14.74 5.59
C VAL A 50 3.68 13.51 6.37
N ALA A 51 4.77 12.89 5.90
CA ALA A 51 5.39 11.78 6.59
C ALA A 51 6.01 12.28 7.91
N THR A 52 5.50 11.82 9.05
CA THR A 52 6.06 12.15 10.37
C THR A 52 7.30 11.30 10.70
N GLY A 53 7.62 10.31 9.85
CA GLY A 53 8.76 9.42 10.05
C GLY A 53 10.07 9.98 9.50
N LYS A 54 11.16 9.76 10.25
CA LYS A 54 12.54 10.03 9.79
C LYS A 54 12.86 9.20 8.54
N GLU A 55 13.66 9.79 7.66
CA GLU A 55 14.18 9.23 6.40
C GLU A 55 14.44 7.71 6.47
N TYR A 56 13.93 6.96 5.49
CA TYR A 56 14.18 5.52 5.41
C TYR A 56 15.51 5.27 4.73
N VAL A 57 16.58 5.15 5.52
CA VAL A 57 17.87 4.69 5.02
C VAL A 57 17.78 3.19 4.80
N LEU A 58 17.85 2.74 3.54
CA LEU A 58 17.96 1.32 3.21
C LEU A 58 19.13 0.72 4.03
N PRO A 59 18.92 -0.38 4.77
CA PRO A 59 20.03 -1.01 5.47
C PRO A 59 21.07 -1.40 4.41
N LYS A 60 22.31 -0.92 4.58
CA LYS A 60 23.40 -1.29 3.66
C LYS A 60 23.52 -2.81 3.64
N PRO A 61 23.65 -3.44 2.46
CA PRO A 61 23.94 -4.86 2.40
C PRO A 61 25.21 -5.14 3.21
N LYS A 62 25.17 -6.21 4.02
CA LYS A 62 26.30 -6.66 4.84
C LYS A 62 27.36 -7.33 3.98
#